data_AF-A0A538MP90-F1
#
_entry.id   AF-A0A538MP90-F1
#
_cell.length_a   1.000
_cell.length_b   1.000
_cell.length_c   1.000
_cell.angle_alpha   90.00
_cell.angle_beta   90.00
_cell.angle_gamma   90.00
#
_symmetry.space_group_name_H-M   'P 1'
#
loop_
_entity.id
_entity.type
_entity.pdbx_description
1 polymer ?
#
loop_
_entity_poly.entity_id
_entity_poly.type
_entity_poly.pdbx_seq_one_letter_code
_entity_poly.pdbx_strand_id
1 'polypeptide(L)'
;MVDWSGVRLRVTALAGDARAGELFGAGGHHFRLGAPLSGRELAEAEAQLGVRLPEQYRDFLRQVGAGGAGLFYRIFSLTKANGSWTWEGDGAELTDVARLAEPFSRTGADPQALDALLADRPTGEVLTDDEYRDAYEAWDKRRENLLWNPDRTAGAI
;
A
#
# COMPACT_ATOMS: atom_id res chain seq x y z
N MET A 1 -7.74 -9.07 -19.08
CA MET A 1 -6.32 -9.20 -18.71
C MET A 1 -5.70 -7.82 -18.82
N VAL A 2 -4.98 -7.36 -17.80
CA VAL A 2 -4.33 -6.03 -17.84
C VAL A 2 -3.06 -6.13 -18.68
N ASP A 3 -2.87 -5.19 -19.59
CA ASP A 3 -1.67 -5.10 -20.43
C ASP A 3 -0.75 -3.99 -19.88
N TRP A 4 0.43 -4.37 -19.41
CA TRP A 4 1.44 -3.45 -18.87
C TRP A 4 2.43 -2.93 -19.93
N SER A 5 2.28 -3.37 -21.19
CA SER A 5 3.16 -3.02 -22.28
C SER A 5 3.26 -1.50 -22.47
N GLY A 6 4.49 -1.02 -22.56
CA GLY A 6 4.80 0.40 -22.80
C GLY A 6 4.47 1.34 -21.64
N VAL A 7 3.93 0.87 -20.50
CA VAL A 7 3.62 1.73 -19.35
C VAL A 7 4.88 2.40 -18.81
N ARG A 8 5.97 1.63 -18.62
CA ARG A 8 7.26 2.20 -18.19
C ARG A 8 7.74 3.31 -19.13
N LEU A 9 7.71 3.06 -20.44
CA LEU A 9 8.12 4.03 -21.45
C LEU A 9 7.29 5.31 -21.38
N ARG A 10 5.96 5.20 -21.25
CA ARG A 10 5.08 6.37 -21.11
C ARG A 10 5.34 7.15 -19.84
N VAL A 11 5.54 6.49 -18.70
CA VAL A 11 5.84 7.14 -17.41
C VAL A 11 7.19 7.86 -17.46
N THR A 12 8.22 7.22 -18.02
CA THR A 12 9.55 7.84 -18.18
C THR A 12 9.52 8.99 -19.19
N ALA A 13 8.77 8.87 -20.28
CA ALA A 13 8.60 9.96 -21.24
C ALA A 13 7.90 11.17 -20.61
N LEU A 14 6.86 10.92 -19.80
CA LEU A 14 6.14 11.96 -19.08
C LEU A 14 7.04 12.70 -18.09
N ALA A 15 8.00 12.01 -17.46
CA ALA A 15 9.00 12.63 -16.58
C ALA A 15 9.84 13.71 -17.28
N GLY A 16 9.97 13.66 -18.61
CA GLY A 16 10.71 14.62 -19.42
C GLY A 16 9.87 15.75 -20.02
N ASP A 17 8.53 15.75 -19.82
CA ASP A 17 7.66 16.83 -20.29
C ASP A 17 7.83 18.08 -19.41
N ALA A 18 7.84 19.26 -20.02
CA ALA A 18 7.98 20.53 -19.30
C ALA A 18 6.85 20.77 -18.26
N ARG A 19 5.68 20.17 -18.47
CA ARG A 19 4.51 20.27 -17.57
C ARG A 19 4.41 19.13 -16.57
N ALA A 20 5.38 18.22 -16.53
CA ALA A 20 5.34 17.04 -15.65
C ALA A 20 5.13 17.42 -14.18
N GLY A 21 5.74 18.52 -13.73
CA GLY A 21 5.62 19.03 -12.36
C GLY A 21 4.24 19.57 -12.00
N GLU A 22 3.38 19.87 -12.98
CA GLU A 22 2.01 20.36 -12.76
C GLU A 22 1.04 19.21 -12.43
N LEU A 23 1.45 17.96 -12.67
CA LEU A 23 0.61 16.80 -12.41
C LEU A 23 0.52 16.52 -10.91
N PHE A 24 -0.68 16.17 -10.46
CA PHE A 24 -0.93 15.80 -9.08
C PHE A 24 -0.01 14.66 -8.64
N GLY A 25 0.68 14.85 -7.50
CA GLY A 25 1.63 13.88 -6.96
C GLY A 25 3.02 13.90 -7.60
N ALA A 26 3.29 14.68 -8.64
CA ALA A 26 4.59 14.72 -9.32
C ALA A 26 5.76 15.11 -8.41
N GLY A 27 5.52 16.05 -7.48
CA GLY A 27 6.48 16.39 -6.43
C GLY A 27 6.70 15.27 -5.41
N GLY A 28 5.69 14.40 -5.25
CA GLY A 28 5.74 13.21 -4.42
C GLY A 28 6.56 12.12 -5.06
N HIS A 29 6.21 11.66 -6.28
CA HIS A 29 6.78 10.46 -6.91
C HIS A 29 7.87 10.69 -7.97
N HIS A 30 8.01 11.91 -8.51
CA HIS A 30 8.98 12.33 -9.53
C HIS A 30 9.02 11.46 -10.79
N PHE A 31 7.92 10.74 -11.09
CA PHE A 31 7.83 9.73 -12.14
C PHE A 31 8.95 8.65 -12.07
N ARG A 32 9.59 8.48 -10.91
CA ARG A 32 10.66 7.50 -10.72
C ARG A 32 10.07 6.13 -10.45
N LEU A 33 10.22 5.22 -11.40
CA LEU A 33 9.91 3.80 -11.24
C LEU A 33 11.14 3.04 -10.74
N GLY A 34 10.93 2.06 -9.87
CA GLY A 34 11.94 1.06 -9.53
C GLY A 34 12.39 0.31 -10.79
N ALA A 35 13.57 -0.31 -10.74
CA ALA A 35 14.01 -1.20 -11.81
C ALA A 35 13.02 -2.38 -11.91
N PRO A 36 12.65 -2.84 -13.12
CA PRO A 36 11.85 -4.05 -13.24
C PRO A 36 12.64 -5.26 -12.76
N LEU A 37 11.98 -6.17 -12.05
CA LEU A 37 12.59 -7.39 -11.55
C LEU A 37 12.81 -8.38 -12.70
N SER A 38 13.98 -9.03 -12.69
CA SER A 38 14.21 -10.21 -13.51
C SER A 38 13.33 -11.38 -13.06
N GLY A 39 13.17 -12.38 -13.93
CA GLY A 39 12.47 -13.61 -13.54
C GLY A 39 13.13 -14.33 -12.36
N ARG A 40 14.47 -14.20 -12.22
CA ARG A 40 15.24 -14.78 -11.11
C ARG A 40 14.96 -14.06 -9.80
N GLU A 41 15.00 -12.73 -9.81
CA GLU A 41 14.71 -11.91 -8.64
C GLU A 41 13.27 -12.09 -8.15
N LEU A 42 12.31 -12.12 -9.08
CA LEU A 42 10.91 -12.37 -8.72
C LEU A 42 10.74 -13.78 -8.10
N ALA A 43 11.35 -14.81 -8.69
CA ALA A 43 11.28 -16.16 -8.14
C ALA A 43 11.95 -16.25 -6.76
N GLU A 44 13.05 -15.53 -6.56
CA GLU A 44 13.74 -15.44 -5.28
C GLU A 44 12.87 -14.73 -4.22
N ALA A 45 12.20 -13.64 -4.59
CA ALA A 45 11.26 -12.93 -3.73
C ALA A 45 10.08 -13.82 -3.33
N GLU A 46 9.42 -14.45 -4.30
CA GLU A 46 8.30 -15.36 -4.04
C GLU A 46 8.69 -16.56 -3.17
N ALA A 47 9.88 -17.13 -3.39
CA ALA A 47 10.41 -18.22 -2.57
C ALA A 47 10.64 -17.77 -1.12
N GLN A 48 11.19 -16.57 -0.91
CA GLN A 48 11.38 -16.02 0.43
C GLN A 48 10.05 -15.69 1.12
N LEU A 49 9.11 -15.09 0.38
CA LEU A 49 7.79 -14.68 0.90
C LEU A 49 6.85 -15.88 1.11
N GLY A 50 7.21 -17.07 0.59
CA GLY A 50 6.39 -18.28 0.71
C GLY A 50 5.10 -18.24 -0.11
N VAL A 51 4.97 -17.30 -1.05
CA VAL A 51 3.74 -17.10 -1.84
C VAL A 51 4.06 -16.90 -3.31
N ARG A 52 3.11 -17.29 -4.16
CA ARG A 52 3.07 -16.84 -5.54
C ARG A 52 2.26 -15.55 -5.62
N LEU A 53 2.90 -14.48 -6.06
CA LEU A 53 2.23 -13.18 -6.22
C LEU A 53 1.17 -13.25 -7.34
N PRO A 54 0.12 -12.41 -7.28
CA PRO A 54 -0.89 -12.34 -8.33
C PRO A 54 -0.28 -12.11 -9.71
N GLU A 55 -0.78 -12.79 -10.74
CA GLU A 55 -0.20 -12.76 -12.10
C GLU A 55 -0.02 -11.34 -12.65
N GLN A 56 -1.04 -10.50 -12.50
CA GLN A 56 -0.98 -9.10 -12.95
C GLN A 56 0.07 -8.27 -12.20
N TYR A 57 0.32 -8.58 -10.92
CA TYR A 57 1.34 -7.90 -10.12
C TYR A 57 2.74 -8.39 -10.49
N ARG A 58 2.90 -9.70 -10.77
CA ARG A 58 4.14 -10.25 -11.34
C ARG A 58 4.51 -9.55 -12.65
N ASP A 59 3.54 -9.35 -13.53
CA ASP A 59 3.77 -8.67 -14.80
C ASP A 59 4.13 -7.19 -14.59
N PHE A 60 3.46 -6.50 -13.67
CA PHE A 60 3.81 -5.13 -13.28
C PHE A 60 5.28 -5.04 -12.79
N LEU A 61 5.67 -5.91 -11.86
CA LEU A 61 7.02 -5.95 -11.29
C LEU A 61 8.10 -6.20 -12.35
N ARG A 62 7.79 -6.98 -13.38
CA ARG A 62 8.73 -7.35 -14.46
C ARG A 62 8.75 -6.39 -15.64
N GLN A 63 7.66 -5.70 -15.93
CA GLN A 63 7.52 -4.85 -17.12
C GLN A 63 7.57 -3.35 -16.80
N VAL A 64 6.96 -2.95 -15.68
CA VAL A 64 6.84 -1.54 -15.29
C VAL A 64 7.97 -1.15 -14.36
N GLY A 65 8.10 -1.86 -13.25
CA GLY A 65 9.11 -1.59 -12.23
C GLY A 65 8.73 -2.24 -10.90
N ALA A 66 9.72 -2.42 -10.03
CA ALA A 66 9.51 -2.94 -8.68
C ALA A 66 8.83 -1.94 -7.73
N GLY A 67 7.94 -1.07 -8.22
CA GLY A 67 7.30 0.04 -7.49
C GLY A 67 7.74 1.43 -7.96
N GLY A 68 7.58 2.45 -7.11
CA GLY A 68 7.99 3.82 -7.36
C GLY A 68 6.82 4.71 -7.80
N ALA A 69 6.83 5.18 -9.05
CA ALA A 69 5.84 6.14 -9.54
C ALA A 69 4.40 5.61 -9.41
N GLY A 70 3.60 6.31 -8.61
CA GLY A 70 2.19 6.03 -8.34
C GLY A 70 1.48 7.33 -7.95
N LEU A 71 0.15 7.30 -7.79
CA LEU A 71 -0.60 8.47 -7.29
C LEU A 71 -0.01 8.93 -5.95
N PHE A 72 0.02 10.25 -5.72
CA PHE A 72 0.50 10.98 -4.53
C PHE A 72 1.52 10.28 -3.61
N TYR A 73 1.12 9.22 -2.91
CA TYR A 73 1.91 8.40 -1.99
C TYR A 73 2.86 7.38 -2.61
N ARG A 74 2.99 7.32 -3.95
CA ARG A 74 3.83 6.32 -4.67
C ARG A 74 3.28 4.90 -4.56
N ILE A 75 3.90 3.96 -5.29
CA ILE A 75 3.73 2.52 -5.10
C ILE A 75 4.93 2.04 -4.29
N PHE A 76 4.70 1.36 -3.16
CA PHE A 76 5.78 0.81 -2.33
C PHE A 76 6.64 -0.15 -3.14
N SER A 77 7.95 0.00 -2.99
CA SER A 77 8.88 -0.73 -3.85
C SER A 77 9.25 -2.06 -3.23
N LEU A 78 9.10 -3.15 -3.98
CA LEU A 78 9.59 -4.47 -3.58
C LEU A 78 11.10 -4.53 -3.85
N THR A 79 11.90 -4.40 -2.81
CA THR A 79 13.36 -4.33 -2.92
C THR A 79 14.01 -5.42 -2.06
N LYS A 80 15.26 -5.75 -2.39
CA LYS A 80 16.08 -6.65 -1.58
C LYS A 80 17.00 -5.83 -0.68
N ALA A 81 16.63 -5.66 0.58
CA ALA A 81 17.40 -4.95 1.59
C ALA A 81 18.02 -5.95 2.57
N ASN A 82 19.33 -5.81 2.86
CA ASN A 82 20.05 -6.67 3.80
C ASN A 82 19.88 -8.19 3.55
N GLY A 83 19.75 -8.58 2.29
CA GLY A 83 19.58 -9.98 1.90
C GLY A 83 18.13 -10.48 1.88
N SER A 84 17.17 -9.68 2.35
CA SER A 84 15.74 -10.02 2.39
C SER A 84 14.90 -9.14 1.47
N TRP A 85 13.99 -9.75 0.73
CA TRP A 85 12.93 -9.07 -0.02
C TRP A 85 11.88 -8.50 0.93
N THR A 86 11.58 -7.21 0.78
CA THR A 86 10.54 -6.49 1.54
C THR A 86 9.99 -5.35 0.69
N TRP A 87 8.81 -4.87 1.04
CA TRP A 87 8.34 -3.57 0.55
C TRP A 87 9.05 -2.45 1.31
N GLU A 88 9.31 -1.35 0.61
CA GLU A 88 9.91 -0.13 1.14
C GLU A 88 8.96 1.06 0.93
N GLY A 89 8.75 1.83 2.00
CA GLY A 89 7.92 3.04 2.02
C GLY A 89 7.22 3.23 3.37
N ASP A 90 6.60 4.40 3.53
CA ASP A 90 5.76 4.76 4.67
C ASP A 90 4.42 4.00 4.57
N GLY A 91 4.28 2.89 5.29
CA GLY A 91 3.18 1.93 5.14
C GLY A 91 3.62 0.52 4.72
N ALA A 92 4.92 0.27 4.49
CA ALA A 92 5.42 -1.07 4.17
C ALA A 92 5.17 -2.08 5.32
N GLU A 93 5.13 -1.58 6.56
CA GLU A 93 4.82 -2.33 7.78
C GLU A 93 3.37 -2.81 7.86
N LEU A 94 2.48 -2.31 7.00
CA LEU A 94 1.08 -2.76 6.94
C LEU A 94 0.96 -4.19 6.38
N THR A 95 1.97 -4.66 5.64
CA THR A 95 2.02 -6.04 5.13
C THR A 95 2.65 -6.96 6.15
N ASP A 96 1.85 -7.85 6.76
CA ASP A 96 2.37 -8.96 7.56
C ASP A 96 2.85 -10.09 6.65
N VAL A 97 4.16 -10.06 6.33
CA VAL A 97 4.82 -11.05 5.46
C VAL A 97 4.65 -12.48 5.97
N ALA A 98 4.54 -12.70 7.29
CA ALA A 98 4.37 -14.03 7.85
C ALA A 98 2.99 -14.64 7.52
N ARG A 99 2.00 -13.78 7.26
CA ARG A 99 0.61 -14.17 6.97
C ARG A 99 0.22 -13.97 5.51
N LEU A 100 1.20 -13.73 4.63
CA LEU A 100 0.95 -13.41 3.22
C LEU A 100 0.31 -14.58 2.45
N ALA A 101 0.56 -15.82 2.89
CA ALA A 101 -0.01 -17.03 2.30
C ALA A 101 -1.48 -17.27 2.69
N GLU A 102 -1.97 -16.57 3.72
CA GLU A 102 -3.36 -16.64 4.12
C GLU A 102 -4.25 -15.88 3.12
N PRO A 103 -5.48 -16.34 2.86
CA PRO A 103 -6.38 -15.65 1.95
C PRO A 103 -6.83 -14.30 2.55
N PHE A 104 -6.71 -13.23 1.77
CA PHE A 104 -7.28 -11.93 2.14
C PHE A 104 -8.80 -12.01 2.31
N SER A 105 -9.28 -11.53 3.46
CA SER A 105 -10.69 -11.57 3.81
C SER A 105 -11.51 -10.75 2.81
N ARG A 106 -12.49 -11.39 2.18
CA ARG A 106 -13.44 -10.71 1.27
C ARG A 106 -14.53 -9.94 2.00
N THR A 107 -14.63 -10.11 3.31
CA THR A 107 -15.64 -9.50 4.15
C THR A 107 -15.04 -8.34 4.95
N GLY A 108 -15.68 -7.18 4.81
CA GLY A 108 -15.34 -5.96 5.55
C GLY A 108 -15.56 -6.08 7.06
N ALA A 109 -15.36 -4.97 7.78
CA ALA A 109 -15.73 -4.89 9.20
C ALA A 109 -17.21 -5.20 9.33
N ASP A 110 -17.61 -5.70 10.49
CA ASP A 110 -19.04 -5.84 10.77
C ASP A 110 -19.71 -4.47 10.56
N PRO A 111 -20.65 -4.34 9.60
CA PRO A 111 -21.22 -3.05 9.27
C PRO A 111 -21.93 -2.40 10.46
N GLN A 112 -22.59 -3.21 11.30
CA GLN A 112 -23.29 -2.69 12.47
C GLN A 112 -22.31 -2.14 13.52
N ALA A 113 -21.22 -2.85 13.79
CA ALA A 113 -20.14 -2.35 14.65
C ALA A 113 -19.48 -1.08 14.09
N LEU A 114 -19.28 -1.02 12.76
CA LEU A 114 -18.71 0.17 12.11
C LEU A 114 -19.65 1.37 12.22
N ASP A 115 -20.95 1.19 11.95
CA ASP A 115 -21.95 2.24 12.06
C ASP A 115 -22.05 2.76 13.50
N ALA A 116 -22.08 1.85 14.48
CA ALA A 116 -22.08 2.21 15.90
C ALA A 116 -20.82 3.00 16.29
N LEU A 117 -19.64 2.59 15.81
CA LEU A 117 -18.39 3.29 16.05
C LEU A 117 -18.39 4.70 15.42
N LEU A 118 -18.88 4.84 14.18
CA LEU A 118 -18.93 6.13 13.49
C LEU A 118 -19.91 7.09 14.16
N ALA A 119 -21.04 6.58 14.67
CA ALA A 119 -22.01 7.37 15.44
C ALA A 119 -21.45 7.85 16.78
N ASP A 120 -20.52 7.11 17.38
CA ASP A 120 -19.84 7.43 18.65
C ASP A 120 -18.59 8.30 18.46
N ARG A 121 -18.38 8.88 17.27
CA ARG A 121 -17.22 9.74 17.02
C ARG A 121 -17.31 11.02 17.88
N PRO A 122 -16.27 11.34 18.67
CA PRO A 122 -16.22 12.58 19.44
C PRO A 122 -16.32 13.81 18.54
N THR A 123 -17.07 14.81 18.99
CA THR A 123 -17.19 16.13 18.33
C THR A 123 -16.60 17.21 19.22
N GLY A 124 -15.85 18.15 18.66
CA GLY A 124 -15.22 19.25 19.40
C GLY A 124 -16.19 20.32 19.92
N GLU A 125 -17.50 20.14 19.75
CA GLU A 125 -18.51 21.14 20.11
C GLU A 125 -18.80 21.22 21.63
N VAL A 126 -18.47 20.17 22.38
CA VAL A 126 -18.85 20.02 23.81
C VAL A 126 -17.64 19.77 24.71
N LEU A 127 -16.46 19.55 24.13
CA LEU A 127 -15.24 19.17 24.84
C LEU A 127 -14.22 20.31 24.78
N THR A 128 -13.40 20.43 25.81
CA THR A 128 -12.16 21.20 25.69
C THR A 128 -11.22 20.53 24.68
N ASP A 129 -10.21 21.26 24.18
CA ASP A 129 -9.26 20.72 23.20
C ASP A 129 -8.53 19.46 23.68
N ASP A 130 -8.18 19.41 24.98
CA ASP A 130 -7.51 18.25 25.57
C ASP A 130 -8.46 17.07 25.75
N GLU A 131 -9.67 17.30 26.25
CA GLU A 131 -10.70 16.24 26.37
C GLU A 131 -11.10 15.68 24.99
N TYR A 132 -11.21 16.55 23.98
CA TYR A 132 -11.47 16.12 22.61
C TYR A 132 -10.33 15.25 22.09
N ARG A 133 -9.07 15.63 22.32
CA ARG A 133 -7.91 14.86 21.89
C ARG A 133 -7.91 13.46 22.50
N ASP A 134 -8.09 13.37 23.82
CA ASP A 134 -8.10 12.09 24.54
C ASP A 134 -9.26 11.20 24.07
N ALA A 135 -10.46 11.78 23.93
CA ALA A 135 -11.63 11.07 23.43
C ALA A 135 -11.43 10.59 21.98
N TYR A 136 -10.85 11.44 21.13
CA TYR A 136 -10.58 11.11 19.74
C TYR A 136 -9.53 10.00 19.63
N GLU A 137 -8.43 10.06 20.39
CA GLU A 137 -7.42 9.00 20.41
C GLU A 137 -8.00 7.66 20.88
N ALA A 138 -8.85 7.67 21.91
CA ALA A 138 -9.52 6.46 22.38
C ALA A 138 -10.49 5.89 21.33
N TRP A 139 -11.22 6.75 20.63
CA TRP A 139 -12.07 6.37 19.51
C TRP A 139 -11.26 5.83 18.32
N ASP A 140 -10.14 6.46 17.98
CA ASP A 140 -9.29 6.09 16.86
C ASP A 140 -8.65 4.71 17.08
N LYS A 141 -8.18 4.42 18.29
CA LYS A 141 -7.70 3.07 18.66
C LYS A 141 -8.77 2.00 18.49
N ARG A 142 -10.03 2.29 18.84
CA ARG A 142 -11.15 1.36 18.60
C ARG A 142 -11.40 1.17 17.10
N ARG A 143 -11.31 2.25 16.33
CA ARG A 143 -11.43 2.23 14.86
C ARG A 143 -10.34 1.40 14.20
N GLU A 144 -9.08 1.60 14.59
CA GLU A 144 -7.95 0.84 14.09
C GLU A 144 -8.11 -0.64 14.38
N ASN A 145 -8.47 -1.00 15.61
CA ASN A 145 -8.71 -2.40 15.98
C ASN A 145 -9.88 -3.03 15.21
N LEU A 146 -10.91 -2.27 14.84
CA LEU A 146 -12.04 -2.78 14.06
C LEU A 146 -11.67 -2.98 12.58
N LEU A 147 -10.95 -2.02 11.98
CA LEU A 147 -10.67 -1.99 10.54
C LEU A 147 -9.39 -2.74 10.17
N TRP A 148 -8.33 -2.58 10.96
CA TRP A 148 -6.96 -3.00 10.67
C TRP A 148 -6.47 -4.13 11.57
N ASN A 149 -7.37 -4.88 12.18
CA ASN A 149 -7.01 -6.11 12.90
C ASN A 149 -6.19 -7.04 11.98
N PRO A 150 -5.07 -7.63 12.46
CA PRO A 150 -4.25 -8.56 11.68
C PRO A 150 -5.02 -9.69 10.98
N ASP A 151 -6.09 -10.21 11.60
CA ASP A 151 -6.95 -11.25 11.00
C ASP A 151 -7.76 -10.75 9.80
N ARG A 152 -7.87 -9.43 9.63
CA ARG A 152 -8.55 -8.79 8.51
C ARG A 152 -7.59 -8.38 7.39
N THR A 153 -6.32 -8.15 7.73
CA THR A 153 -5.28 -7.72 6.79
C THR A 153 -4.35 -8.85 6.36
N ALA A 154 -4.52 -10.07 6.91
CA ALA A 154 -3.82 -11.26 6.45
C ALA A 154 -3.94 -11.42 4.92
N GLY A 155 -2.83 -11.74 4.25
CA GLY A 155 -2.78 -11.85 2.79
C GLY A 155 -2.86 -10.52 2.01
N ALA A 156 -2.89 -9.36 2.68
CA ALA A 156 -2.85 -8.06 2.00
C ALA A 156 -1.44 -7.71 1.50
N ILE A 157 -1.37 -7.04 0.35
CA ILE A 157 -0.18 -6.49 -0.31
C ILE A 157 -0.54 -5.12 -0.85
#